data_AF-W4KKH8-F1
#
_entry.id   AF-W4KKH8-F1
#
_cell.length_a   1.000
_cell.length_b   1.000
_cell.length_c   1.000
_cell.angle_alpha   90.00
_cell.angle_beta   90.00
_cell.angle_gamma   90.00
#
_symmetry.space_group_name_H-M   'P 1'
#
loop_
_entity.id
_entity.type
_entity.pdbx_description
1 polymer ?
#
loop_
_entity_poly.entity_id
_entity_poly.type
_entity_poly.pdbx_seq_one_letter_code
_entity_poly.pdbx_strand_id
1 'polypeptide(L)'
;LSNVEAQWEKLSAEDQVVVHQQLEALQKKDWKELSIDEKKAAYYVAFGPHGPRTPVNPPGTSAKVTAGVFGLIAAAAAVFATVRAFAPPPPRTITKEWEDAALERAREMNINPISGVSSEGYAGKGF
;
A
#
# COMPACT_ATOMS: atom_id res chain seq x y z
N LEU A 1 28.43 19.61 18.07
CA LEU A 1 28.17 19.68 16.61
C LEU A 1 28.51 18.37 15.89
N SER A 2 29.25 17.44 16.49
CA SER A 2 29.33 16.08 15.94
C SER A 2 27.96 15.42 15.95
N ASN A 3 27.62 14.71 14.87
CA ASN A 3 26.41 13.90 14.74
C ASN A 3 25.06 14.64 14.87
N VAL A 4 25.01 15.93 14.51
CA VAL A 4 23.75 16.71 14.51
C VAL A 4 22.66 16.03 13.69
N GLU A 5 23.01 15.39 12.57
CA GLU A 5 22.07 14.71 11.68
C GLU A 5 21.22 13.64 12.38
N ALA A 6 21.81 12.88 13.32
CA ALA A 6 21.12 11.81 14.04
C ALA A 6 20.34 12.30 15.26
N GLN A 7 20.67 13.50 15.76
CA GLN A 7 20.10 14.05 16.99
C GLN A 7 19.05 15.12 16.72
N TRP A 8 19.08 15.76 15.55
CA TRP A 8 18.25 16.94 15.23
C TRP A 8 16.77 16.74 15.54
N GLU A 9 16.20 15.61 15.14
CA GLU A 9 14.78 15.28 15.39
C GLU A 9 14.44 15.07 16.87
N LYS A 10 15.45 14.78 17.71
CA LYS A 10 15.30 14.55 19.15
C LYS A 10 15.61 15.79 19.99
N LEU A 11 16.22 16.81 19.40
CA LEU A 11 16.51 18.07 20.08
C LEU A 11 15.22 18.83 20.36
N SER A 12 15.17 19.52 21.49
CA SER A 12 14.11 20.49 21.75
C SER A 12 14.21 21.67 20.77
N ALA A 13 13.12 22.41 20.60
CA ALA A 13 13.13 23.61 19.75
C ALA A 13 14.17 24.64 20.23
N GLU A 14 14.35 24.75 21.56
CA GLU A 14 15.35 25.62 22.17
C GLU A 14 16.77 25.16 21.82
N ASP A 15 17.06 23.86 21.93
CA ASP A 15 18.37 23.30 21.56
C ASP A 15 18.66 23.46 20.06
N GLN A 16 17.66 23.29 19.19
CA GLN A 16 17.79 23.52 17.75
C GLN A 16 18.17 24.98 17.45
N VAL A 17 17.58 25.95 18.15
CA VAL A 17 17.93 27.37 18.03
C VAL A 17 19.37 27.62 18.49
N VAL A 18 19.78 27.04 19.61
CA VAL A 18 21.16 27.17 20.11
C VAL A 18 22.16 26.60 19.09
N VAL A 19 21.90 25.42 18.53
CA VAL A 19 22.75 24.83 17.49
C VAL A 19 22.80 25.72 16.25
N HIS A 20 21.66 26.28 15.82
CA HIS A 20 21.61 27.21 14.70
C HIS A 20 22.48 28.44 14.93
N GLN A 21 22.36 29.08 16.10
CA GLN A 21 23.16 30.26 16.47
C GLN A 21 24.67 29.94 16.54
N GLN A 22 25.04 28.78 17.07
CA GLN A 22 26.44 28.34 17.11
C GLN A 22 27.01 28.14 15.70
N LEU A 23 26.26 27.49 14.80
CA LEU A 23 26.66 27.30 13.41
C LEU A 23 26.77 28.64 12.66
N GLU A 24 25.86 29.57 12.89
CA GLU A 24 25.91 30.90 12.30
C GLU A 24 27.16 31.68 12.75
N ALA A 25 27.52 31.59 14.03
CA ALA A 25 28.73 32.23 14.56
C ALA A 25 30.02 31.62 13.96
N LEU A 26 30.04 30.30 13.72
CA LEU A 26 31.15 29.62 13.08
C LEU A 26 31.29 29.98 11.59
N GLN A 27 30.17 30.12 10.87
CA GLN A 27 30.16 30.49 9.45
C GLN A 27 30.64 31.92 9.16
N LYS A 28 30.71 32.79 10.19
CA LYS A 28 31.29 34.13 10.09
C LYS A 28 32.82 34.14 10.05
N LYS A 29 33.49 33.01 10.36
CA LYS A 29 34.95 32.85 10.37
C LYS A 29 35.47 32.31 9.01
N ASP A 30 36.78 32.06 8.88
CA ASP A 30 37.35 31.41 7.69
C ASP A 30 36.85 29.96 7.58
N TRP A 31 36.25 29.63 6.43
CA TRP A 31 35.67 28.31 6.16
C TRP A 31 36.71 27.20 5.99
N LYS A 32 37.99 27.56 5.83
CA LYS A 32 39.11 26.59 5.85
C LYS A 32 39.35 26.02 7.25
N GLU A 33 38.96 26.74 8.30
CA GLU A 33 39.14 26.32 9.69
C GLU A 33 37.98 25.45 10.20
N LEU A 34 36.84 25.43 9.49
CA LEU A 34 35.71 24.57 9.84
C LEU A 34 36.07 23.09 9.69
N SER A 35 35.82 22.33 10.75
CA SER A 35 35.90 20.88 10.73
C SER A 35 34.88 20.27 9.76
N ILE A 36 35.13 19.03 9.34
CA ILE A 36 34.20 18.30 8.45
C ILE A 36 32.83 18.13 9.11
N ASP A 37 32.78 17.90 10.42
CA ASP A 37 31.53 17.72 11.16
C ASP A 37 30.71 19.02 11.23
N GLU A 38 31.37 20.18 11.40
CA GLU A 38 30.68 21.48 11.36
C GLU A 38 30.12 21.78 9.97
N LYS A 39 30.84 21.41 8.91
CA LYS A 39 30.35 21.55 7.52
C LYS A 39 29.13 20.67 7.27
N LYS A 40 29.16 19.41 7.72
CA LYS A 40 28.01 18.49 7.62
C LYS A 40 26.82 18.98 8.43
N ALA A 41 27.06 19.42 9.68
CA ALA A 41 26.02 19.97 10.53
C ALA A 41 25.38 21.23 9.90
N ALA A 42 26.18 22.16 9.38
CA ALA A 42 25.69 23.34 8.67
C ALA A 42 24.82 22.96 7.46
N TYR A 43 25.28 22.01 6.65
CA TYR A 43 24.54 21.53 5.49
C TYR A 43 23.21 20.86 5.90
N TYR A 44 23.24 19.99 6.90
CA TYR A 44 22.05 19.30 7.39
C TYR A 44 21.04 20.27 8.03
N VAL A 45 21.47 21.23 8.84
CA VAL A 45 20.57 22.23 9.43
C VAL A 45 19.93 23.10 8.34
N ALA A 46 20.67 23.48 7.31
CA ALA A 46 20.14 24.31 6.23
C ALA A 46 19.26 23.56 5.23
N PHE A 47 19.60 22.31 4.89
CA PHE A 47 19.05 21.57 3.75
C PHE A 47 18.54 20.15 4.06
N GLY A 48 18.65 19.71 5.31
CA GLY A 48 18.21 18.40 5.75
C GLY A 48 16.70 18.16 5.61
N PRO A 49 16.26 16.89 5.69
CA PRO A 49 14.86 16.47 5.50
C PRO A 49 14.02 16.71 6.77
N HIS A 50 14.01 17.96 7.25
CA HIS A 50 13.28 18.38 8.46
C HIS A 50 12.45 19.65 8.19
N GLY A 51 11.60 20.00 9.16
CA GLY A 51 10.73 21.17 9.06
C GLY A 51 9.86 21.12 7.79
N PRO A 52 9.90 22.16 6.92
CA PRO A 52 9.16 22.16 5.65
C PRO A 52 9.60 21.09 4.64
N ARG A 53 10.77 20.47 4.81
CA ARG A 53 11.32 19.45 3.91
C ARG A 53 11.17 18.02 4.44
N THR A 54 10.40 17.82 5.50
CA THR A 54 10.12 16.48 6.00
C THR A 54 9.48 15.64 4.90
N PRO A 55 9.99 14.42 4.61
CA PRO A 55 9.44 13.57 3.57
C PRO A 55 7.98 13.22 3.85
N VAL A 56 7.12 13.34 2.84
CA VAL A 56 5.70 12.92 2.94
C VAL A 56 5.59 11.43 3.27
N ASN A 57 6.51 10.63 2.71
CA ASN A 57 6.60 9.20 2.95
C ASN A 57 7.96 8.87 3.59
N PRO A 58 8.07 8.95 4.93
CA PRO A 58 9.30 8.55 5.60
C PRO A 58 9.58 7.05 5.42
N PRO A 59 10.83 6.60 5.66
CA PRO A 59 11.18 5.18 5.59
C PRO A 59 10.23 4.31 6.41
N GLY A 60 9.75 3.23 5.80
CA GLY A 60 8.79 2.30 6.41
C GLY A 60 7.32 2.62 6.18
N THR A 61 6.96 3.77 5.60
CA THR A 61 5.56 4.08 5.25
C THR A 61 4.97 3.04 4.30
N SER A 62 5.65 2.69 3.21
CA SER A 62 5.12 1.73 2.24
C SER A 62 4.85 0.36 2.85
N ALA A 63 5.74 -0.13 3.72
CA ALA A 63 5.55 -1.41 4.41
C ALA A 63 4.32 -1.37 5.34
N LYS A 64 4.16 -0.29 6.11
CA LYS A 64 2.98 -0.09 6.98
C LYS A 64 1.68 -0.03 6.17
N VAL A 65 1.68 0.73 5.07
CA VAL A 65 0.50 0.88 4.19
C VAL A 65 0.13 -0.47 3.57
N THR A 66 1.10 -1.17 2.98
CA THR A 66 0.87 -2.49 2.37
C THR A 66 0.33 -3.49 3.39
N ALA A 67 0.94 -3.57 4.58
CA ALA A 67 0.46 -4.45 5.65
C ALA A 67 -0.96 -4.09 6.10
N GLY A 68 -1.27 -2.79 6.24
CA GLY A 68 -2.61 -2.31 6.58
C GLY A 68 -3.66 -2.67 5.53
N VAL A 69 -3.35 -2.47 4.24
CA VAL A 69 -4.25 -2.82 3.12
C VAL A 69 -4.54 -4.32 3.11
N PHE A 70 -3.51 -5.17 3.17
CA PHE A 70 -3.72 -6.62 3.20
C PHE A 70 -4.44 -7.07 4.47
N GLY A 71 -4.17 -6.44 5.62
CA GLY A 71 -4.90 -6.69 6.86
C GLY A 71 -6.40 -6.40 6.72
N LEU A 72 -6.77 -5.29 6.08
CA LEU A 72 -8.16 -4.93 5.84
C LEU A 72 -8.85 -5.86 4.83
N ILE A 73 -8.15 -6.27 3.76
CA ILE A 73 -8.67 -7.26 2.80
C ILE A 73 -8.94 -8.59 3.50
N ALA A 74 -7.99 -9.05 4.32
CA ALA A 74 -8.14 -10.29 5.09
C ALA A 74 -9.29 -10.20 6.09
N ALA A 75 -9.43 -9.07 6.80
CA ALA A 75 -10.54 -8.83 7.71
C ALA A 75 -11.89 -8.84 6.97
N ALA A 76 -12.00 -8.18 5.82
CA ALA A 76 -13.20 -8.19 5.00
C ALA A 76 -13.56 -9.60 4.51
N ALA A 77 -12.56 -10.35 4.05
CA ALA A 77 -12.74 -11.74 3.63
C ALA A 77 -13.21 -12.64 4.79
N ALA A 78 -12.65 -12.44 5.99
CA ALA A 78 -13.07 -13.17 7.19
C ALA A 78 -14.53 -12.86 7.56
N VAL A 79 -14.91 -11.58 7.59
CA VAL A 79 -16.30 -11.16 7.85
C VAL A 79 -17.25 -11.77 6.82
N PHE A 80 -16.90 -11.70 5.53
CA PHE A 80 -17.69 -12.31 4.46
C PHE A 80 -17.84 -13.81 4.64
N ALA A 81 -16.74 -14.53 4.89
CA ALA A 81 -16.74 -15.97 5.07
C ALA A 81 -17.58 -16.39 6.29
N THR A 82 -17.48 -15.65 7.40
CA THR A 82 -18.29 -15.90 8.60
C THR A 82 -19.78 -15.73 8.28
N VAL A 83 -20.19 -14.62 7.69
CA VAL A 83 -21.60 -14.40 7.31
C VAL A 83 -22.08 -15.47 6.34
N ARG A 84 -21.24 -15.82 5.35
CA ARG A 84 -21.57 -16.84 4.34
C ARG A 84 -21.70 -18.24 4.92
N ALA A 85 -20.96 -18.57 5.98
CA ALA A 85 -21.03 -19.87 6.65
C ALA A 85 -22.36 -20.10 7.39
N PHE A 86 -23.04 -19.03 7.80
CA PHE A 86 -24.37 -19.10 8.42
C PHE A 86 -25.53 -19.02 7.41
N ALA A 87 -25.24 -18.93 6.10
CA ALA A 87 -26.28 -18.84 5.08
C ALA A 87 -26.94 -20.21 4.81
N PRO A 88 -28.23 -20.25 4.40
CA PRO A 88 -28.90 -21.47 3.97
C PRO A 88 -28.18 -22.19 2.82
N PRO A 89 -28.44 -23.50 2.63
CA PRO A 89 -27.88 -24.24 1.50
C PRO A 89 -28.30 -23.61 0.16
N PRO A 90 -27.44 -23.70 -0.87
CA PRO A 90 -27.79 -23.22 -2.20
C PRO A 90 -29.02 -23.96 -2.76
N PRO A 91 -29.79 -23.35 -3.67
CA PRO A 91 -30.90 -24.03 -4.33
C PRO A 91 -30.41 -25.25 -5.09
N ARG A 92 -31.27 -26.29 -5.17
CA ARG A 92 -31.01 -27.55 -5.89
C ARG A 92 -30.64 -27.41 -7.37
N THR A 93 -30.84 -26.23 -7.94
CA THR A 93 -30.55 -25.92 -9.35
C THR A 93 -29.10 -25.47 -9.56
N ILE A 94 -28.33 -25.24 -8.50
CA ILE A 94 -26.90 -24.92 -8.55
C ILE A 94 -26.15 -26.22 -8.24
N THR A 95 -26.31 -27.21 -9.10
CA THR A 95 -25.55 -28.45 -9.10
C THR A 95 -25.19 -28.83 -10.52
N LYS A 96 -24.12 -29.61 -10.68
CA LYS A 96 -23.61 -29.98 -12.01
C LYS A 96 -24.64 -30.81 -12.79
N GLU A 97 -25.36 -31.68 -12.10
CA GLU A 97 -26.39 -32.54 -12.70
C GLU A 97 -27.55 -31.70 -13.23
N TRP A 98 -27.97 -30.66 -12.50
CA TRP A 98 -29.02 -29.77 -12.95
C TRP A 98 -28.57 -28.90 -14.13
N GLU A 99 -27.33 -28.39 -14.08
CA GLU A 99 -26.72 -27.65 -15.19
C GLU A 99 -26.67 -28.49 -16.47
N ASP A 100 -26.23 -29.76 -16.38
CA ASP A 100 -26.13 -30.67 -17.52
C ASP A 100 -27.51 -31.03 -18.08
N ALA A 101 -28.50 -31.31 -17.23
CA ALA A 101 -29.87 -31.58 -17.67
C ALA A 101 -30.52 -30.35 -18.32
N ALA A 102 -30.26 -29.14 -17.79
CA ALA A 102 -30.71 -27.90 -18.39
C ALA A 102 -30.03 -27.66 -19.76
N LEU A 103 -28.76 -28.05 -19.89
CA LEU A 103 -28.01 -27.94 -21.14
C LEU A 103 -28.54 -28.89 -22.21
N GLU A 104 -28.81 -30.14 -21.84
CA GLU A 104 -29.39 -31.15 -22.73
C GLU A 104 -30.74 -30.67 -23.26
N ARG A 105 -31.62 -30.23 -22.36
CA ARG A 105 -32.93 -29.67 -22.72
C ARG A 105 -32.81 -28.46 -23.65
N ALA A 106 -31.82 -27.60 -23.45
CA ALA A 106 -31.61 -26.45 -24.31
C ALA A 106 -31.17 -26.83 -25.73
N ARG A 107 -30.39 -27.91 -25.87
CA ARG A 107 -30.05 -28.48 -27.18
C ARG A 107 -31.26 -29.11 -27.85
N GLU A 108 -32.07 -29.85 -27.11
CA GLU A 108 -33.34 -30.40 -27.61
C GLU A 108 -34.28 -29.30 -28.12
N MET A 109 -34.33 -28.17 -27.42
CA MET A 109 -35.14 -27.01 -27.78
C MET A 109 -34.45 -26.08 -28.80
N ASN A 110 -33.26 -26.44 -29.29
CA ASN A 110 -32.46 -25.66 -30.23
C ASN A 110 -32.24 -24.20 -29.79
N ILE A 111 -31.96 -23.98 -28.50
CA ILE A 111 -31.73 -22.66 -27.93
C ILE A 111 -30.36 -22.13 -28.38
N ASN A 112 -30.30 -20.87 -28.80
CA ASN A 112 -29.09 -20.18 -29.30
C ASN A 112 -28.33 -20.96 -30.40
N PRO A 113 -28.95 -21.25 -31.56
CA PRO A 113 -28.39 -22.10 -32.61
C PRO A 113 -27.28 -21.45 -33.44
N ILE A 114 -27.10 -20.12 -33.37
CA ILE A 114 -26.10 -19.40 -34.19
C ILE A 114 -24.76 -19.28 -33.46
N SER A 115 -24.78 -19.04 -32.14
CA SER A 115 -23.57 -18.71 -31.37
C SER A 115 -23.50 -19.36 -30.00
N GLY A 116 -24.47 -20.19 -29.62
CA GLY A 116 -24.59 -20.73 -28.28
C GLY A 116 -24.64 -22.25 -28.24
N VAL A 117 -25.23 -22.78 -27.18
CA VAL A 117 -25.20 -24.22 -26.85
C VAL A 117 -25.63 -25.15 -27.99
N SER A 118 -26.51 -24.70 -28.90
CA SER A 118 -27.01 -25.48 -30.02
C SER A 118 -26.32 -25.18 -31.35
N SER A 119 -25.30 -24.31 -31.38
CA SER A 119 -24.57 -24.00 -32.61
C SER A 119 -23.59 -25.09 -33.01
N GLU A 120 -23.39 -25.23 -34.31
CA GLU A 120 -22.40 -26.16 -34.86
C GLU A 120 -20.99 -25.79 -34.37
N GLY A 121 -20.24 -26.78 -33.85
CA GLY A 121 -18.89 -26.58 -33.33
C GLY A 121 -18.80 -25.90 -31.95
N TYR A 122 -19.89 -25.80 -31.19
CA TYR A 122 -19.87 -25.23 -29.84
C TYR A 122 -18.95 -26.00 -28.88
N ALA A 123 -17.96 -25.32 -28.29
CA ALA A 123 -16.92 -25.90 -27.42
C ALA A 123 -16.95 -25.37 -25.96
N GLY A 124 -17.97 -24.62 -25.57
CA GLY A 124 -18.11 -24.10 -24.20
C GLY A 124 -18.68 -25.13 -23.21
N LYS A 125 -18.66 -24.82 -21.91
CA LYS A 125 -19.03 -25.74 -20.83
C LYS A 125 -20.53 -25.76 -20.48
N GLY A 126 -21.34 -24.86 -21.04
CA GLY A 126 -22.74 -24.70 -20.66
C GLY A 126 -23.36 -23.42 -21.25
N PHE A 127 -24.53 -22.99 -20.76
CA PHE A 127 -24.95 -21.60 -20.98
C PHE A 127 -23.93 -20.60 -20.43
#